data_AF-O33717-F1
#
_entry.id   AF-O33717-F1
#
_cell.length_a   1.000
_cell.length_b   1.000
_cell.length_c   1.000
_cell.angle_alpha   90.00
_cell.angle_beta   90.00
_cell.angle_gamma   90.00
#
_symmetry.space_group_name_H-M   'P 1'
#
loop_
_entity.id
_entity.type
_entity.pdbx_description
1 polymer ?
#
loop_
_entity_poly.entity_id
_entity_poly.type
_entity_poly.pdbx_seq_one_letter_code
_entity_poly.pdbx_strand_id
1 'polypeptide(L)'
;ADEKTVPNRINSSPEFPWYGYYAYKGFEARYHDLKVNLKGSKEYQVYCFNLKRSLPRRTHSITNNFYKKIVGSGSVFKSHQRSR
;
A
#
# COMPACT_ATOMS: atom_id res chain seq x y z
N ALA A 1 15.26 12.54 16.94
CA ALA A 1 14.11 12.09 16.14
C ALA A 1 14.66 11.22 15.03
N ASP A 2 14.32 9.94 14.98
CA ASP A 2 14.73 9.09 13.87
C ASP A 2 14.07 9.63 12.59
N GLU A 3 14.90 10.06 11.65
CA GLU A 3 14.46 10.54 10.35
C GLU A 3 13.53 9.48 9.74
N LYS A 4 12.26 9.83 9.57
CA LYS A 4 11.26 8.90 9.00
C LYS A 4 11.56 8.80 7.51
N THR A 5 12.55 7.98 7.14
CA THR A 5 12.97 7.83 5.76
C THR A 5 11.85 7.15 4.98
N VAL A 6 11.29 7.88 4.01
CA VAL A 6 10.28 7.36 3.11
C VAL A 6 10.92 6.24 2.26
N PRO A 7 10.33 5.04 2.18
CA PRO A 7 10.95 3.92 1.48
C PRO A 7 11.03 4.19 -0.03
N ASN A 8 12.19 3.93 -0.62
CA ASN A 8 12.40 3.99 -2.06
C ASN A 8 12.47 2.57 -2.66
N ARG A 9 11.32 2.04 -3.08
CA ARG A 9 11.21 0.75 -3.77
C ARG A 9 10.77 0.97 -5.22
N ILE A 10 11.42 0.25 -6.14
CA ILE A 10 11.15 0.32 -7.57
C ILE A 10 10.71 -1.07 -8.04
N ASN A 11 9.61 -1.12 -8.78
CA ASN A 11 9.19 -2.31 -9.50
C ASN A 11 9.77 -2.30 -10.91
N SER A 12 10.20 -3.45 -11.42
CA SER A 12 10.61 -3.57 -12.83
C SER A 12 9.42 -3.45 -13.77
N SER A 13 8.21 -3.81 -13.32
CA SER A 13 6.99 -3.65 -14.11
C SER A 13 6.49 -2.19 -14.06
N PRO A 14 6.46 -1.48 -15.21
CA PRO A 14 5.98 -0.09 -15.26
C PRO A 14 4.47 0.03 -15.04
N GLU A 15 3.70 -1.05 -15.19
CA GLU A 15 2.25 -1.06 -14.97
C GLU A 15 1.88 -0.94 -13.48
N PHE A 16 2.73 -1.43 -12.59
CA PHE A 16 2.53 -1.39 -11.14
C PHE A 16 3.67 -0.63 -10.46
N PRO A 17 3.78 0.69 -10.65
CA PRO A 17 4.94 1.44 -10.19
C PRO A 17 4.81 1.91 -8.73
N TRP A 18 3.60 1.87 -8.15
CA TRP A 18 3.36 2.36 -6.79
C TRP A 18 3.72 1.32 -5.76
N TYR A 19 4.58 1.68 -4.80
CA TYR A 19 4.91 0.83 -3.68
C TYR A 19 3.88 1.04 -2.55
N GLY A 20 3.18 0.00 -2.14
CA GLY A 20 2.25 0.03 -1.00
C GLY A 20 2.76 -0.82 0.15
N TYR A 21 2.65 -0.31 1.37
CA TYR A 21 3.28 -0.92 2.54
C TYR A 21 2.57 -0.58 3.85
N TYR A 22 2.88 -1.40 4.85
CA TYR A 22 2.45 -1.24 6.24
C TYR A 22 3.50 -0.51 7.06
N ALA A 23 3.22 0.73 7.44
CA ALA A 23 4.12 1.63 8.17
C ALA A 23 3.99 1.53 9.69
N TYR A 24 2.92 0.91 10.22
CA TYR A 24 2.73 0.78 11.65
C TYR A 24 3.78 -0.13 12.28
N LYS A 25 4.51 0.40 13.27
CA LYS A 25 5.61 -0.27 13.96
C LYS A 25 5.25 -0.81 15.35
N GLY A 26 4.03 -0.56 15.83
CA GLY A 26 3.61 -1.01 17.16
C GLY A 26 3.16 -2.47 17.19
N PHE A 27 2.76 -2.92 18.39
CA PHE A 27 2.37 -4.30 18.68
C PHE A 27 0.87 -4.54 18.60
N GLU A 28 0.04 -3.50 18.65
CA GLU A 28 -1.41 -3.63 18.66
C GLU A 28 -1.91 -4.11 17.30
N ALA A 29 -2.47 -5.32 17.24
CA ALA A 29 -2.83 -5.98 15.98
C ALA A 29 -3.92 -5.24 15.20
N ARG A 30 -4.75 -4.43 15.89
CA ARG A 30 -5.87 -3.69 15.29
C ARG A 30 -5.46 -2.37 14.65
N TYR A 31 -4.29 -1.84 14.99
CA TYR A 31 -3.82 -0.56 14.45
C TYR A 31 -3.06 -0.78 13.15
N HIS A 32 -3.45 -0.04 12.12
CA HIS A 32 -2.86 -0.12 10.80
C HIS A 32 -2.50 1.28 10.30
N ASP A 33 -1.32 1.40 9.71
CA ASP A 33 -0.91 2.61 9.00
C ASP A 33 -0.47 2.20 7.59
N LEU A 34 -1.43 2.17 6.67
CA LEU A 34 -1.19 1.78 5.27
C LEU A 34 -0.83 3.02 4.44
N LYS A 35 0.27 2.93 3.69
CA LYS A 35 0.77 4.00 2.84
C LYS A 35 1.04 3.52 1.43
N VAL A 36 1.05 4.45 0.48
CA VAL A 36 1.65 4.26 -0.84
C VAL A 36 2.61 5.39 -1.18
N ASN A 37 3.63 5.11 -1.97
CA ASN A 37 4.46 6.12 -2.63
C ASN A 37 4.92 5.67 -4.02
N LEU A 38 5.57 6.59 -4.73
CA LEU A 38 6.20 6.32 -6.02
C LEU A 38 7.69 6.65 -5.93
N LYS A 39 8.56 5.63 -5.96
CA LYS A 39 10.03 5.78 -6.00
C LYS A 39 10.60 6.76 -4.93
N GLY A 40 10.13 6.64 -3.68
CA GLY A 40 10.59 7.49 -2.58
C GLY A 40 9.96 8.89 -2.51
N SER A 41 9.01 9.22 -3.38
CA SER A 41 8.19 10.43 -3.24
C SER A 41 7.36 10.42 -1.95
N LYS A 42 6.77 11.58 -1.62
CA LYS A 42 5.87 11.76 -0.46
C LYS A 42 4.87 10.60 -0.30
N GLU A 43 4.73 10.11 0.93
CA GLU A 43 3.76 9.07 1.26
C GLU A 43 2.32 9.61 1.24
N TYR A 44 1.39 8.79 0.74
CA TYR A 44 -0.04 9.05 0.76
C TYR A 44 -0.73 8.04 1.68
N GLN A 45 -1.65 8.53 2.51
CA GLN A 45 -2.52 7.69 3.32
C GLN A 45 -3.43 6.87 2.41
N VAL A 46 -3.59 5.58 2.72
CA VAL A 46 -4.57 4.71 2.06
C VAL A 46 -5.34 3.87 3.07
N TYR A 47 -6.41 3.23 2.59
CA TYR A 47 -7.22 2.28 3.32
C TYR A 47 -7.38 1.00 2.50
N CYS A 48 -7.46 -0.16 3.17
CA CYS A 48 -7.77 -1.40 2.49
C CYS A 48 -9.27 -1.48 2.18
N PHE A 49 -9.62 -2.08 1.04
CA PHE A 49 -11.01 -2.19 0.58
C PHE A 49 -11.54 -3.63 0.57
N ASN A 50 -10.65 -4.63 0.54
CA ASN A 50 -11.01 -6.05 0.46
C ASN A 50 -10.65 -6.80 1.75
N LEU A 51 -11.63 -7.01 2.64
CA LEU A 51 -11.43 -7.58 3.99
C LEU A 51 -10.86 -9.00 4.02
N LYS A 52 -11.17 -9.84 3.00
CA LYS A 52 -10.67 -11.23 2.91
C LYS A 52 -9.26 -11.33 2.31
N ARG A 53 -8.65 -10.24 1.84
CA ARG A 53 -7.28 -10.26 1.28
C ARG A 53 -6.27 -9.80 2.33
N SER A 54 -5.06 -10.33 2.26
CA SER A 54 -3.94 -9.90 3.11
C SER A 54 -3.67 -8.40 2.96
N LEU A 55 -3.36 -7.75 4.07
CA LEU A 55 -2.84 -6.39 4.07
C LEU A 55 -1.48 -6.31 3.35
N PRO A 56 -1.09 -5.11 2.87
CA PRO A 56 0.27 -4.87 2.40
C PRO A 56 1.32 -5.28 3.44
N ARG A 57 2.47 -5.76 2.97
CA ARG A 57 3.59 -6.16 3.82
C ARG A 57 4.28 -4.94 4.45
N ARG A 58 5.02 -5.17 5.54
CA ARG A 58 5.87 -4.17 6.18
C ARG A 58 7.04 -3.78 5.27
N THR A 59 7.63 -2.61 5.49
CA THR A 59 8.73 -2.06 4.67
C THR A 59 10.01 -2.90 4.64
N HIS A 60 10.27 -3.65 5.73
CA HIS A 60 11.41 -4.57 5.86
C HIS A 60 11.12 -5.99 5.35
N SER A 61 9.92 -6.24 4.82
CA SER A 61 9.60 -7.52 4.17
C SER A 61 10.45 -7.70 2.92
N ILE A 62 10.89 -8.94 2.67
CA ILE A 62 11.58 -9.33 1.43
C ILE A 62 10.62 -9.20 0.23
N THR A 63 9.33 -9.52 0.45
CA THR A 63 8.28 -9.36 -0.56
C THR A 63 7.70 -7.95 -0.50
N ASN A 64 7.61 -7.29 -1.65
CA ASN A 64 7.01 -5.97 -1.82
C ASN A 64 5.62 -6.07 -2.49
N ASN A 65 4.71 -5.16 -2.12
CA ASN A 65 3.42 -5.02 -2.79
C ASN A 65 3.46 -3.81 -3.72
N PHE A 66 3.19 -4.04 -5.00
CA PHE A 66 3.16 -3.00 -6.01
C PHE A 66 1.76 -2.84 -6.61
N TYR A 67 1.39 -1.60 -6.93
CA TYR A 67 0.04 -1.21 -7.29
C TYR A 67 0.02 -0.33 -8.55
N LYS A 68 -1.10 -0.41 -9.26
CA LYS A 68 -1.47 0.48 -10.36
C LYS A 68 -2.44 1.53 -9.83
N LYS A 69 -2.17 2.81 -10.11
CA LYS A 69 -3.12 3.88 -9.79
C LYS A 69 -4.26 3.86 -10.82
N ILE A 70 -5.49 3.87 -10.35
CA ILE A 70 -6.71 3.89 -11.17
C ILE A 70 -7.53 5.11 -10.75
N VAL A 71 -8.20 5.76 -11.71
CA VAL A 71 -9.15 6.84 -11.42
C VAL A 71 -10.35 6.27 -10.68
N GLY A 72 -10.64 6.79 -9.49
CA GLY A 72 -11.75 6.33 -8.67
C GLY A 72 -13.10 6.69 -9.30
N SER A 73 -13.96 5.69 -9.51
CA SER A 73 -15.35 5.87 -9.94
C SER A 73 -16.20 4.76 -9.35
N GLY A 74 -17.52 4.96 -9.29
CA GLY A 74 -18.45 3.96 -8.75
C GLY A 74 -18.34 2.60 -9.45
N SER A 75 -18.11 2.58 -10.77
CA SER A 75 -17.92 1.34 -11.53
C SER A 75 -16.60 0.64 -11.19
N VAL A 76 -15.51 1.39 -10.98
CA VAL A 76 -14.22 0.85 -10.55
C VAL A 76 -14.31 0.23 -9.16
N PHE A 77 -15.00 0.87 -8.22
CA PHE A 77 -15.20 0.30 -6.89
C PHE A 77 -15.99 -1.01 -6.95
N LYS A 78 -17.06 -1.06 -7.75
CA LYS A 78 -17.85 -2.30 -7.94
C LYS A 78 -17.03 -3.43 -8.55
N SER A 79 -16.18 -3.16 -9.56
CA SER A 79 -15.39 -4.20 -10.23
C SER A 79 -14.23 -4.74 -9.37
N HIS A 80 -13.73 -3.95 -8.43
CA HIS A 80 -12.60 -4.33 -7.56
C HIS A 80 -13.04 -4.82 -6.18
N GLN A 81 -14.32 -4.70 -5.85
CA GLN A 81 -14.89 -5.28 -4.66
C GLN A 81 -14.97 -6.79 -4.86
N ARG A 82 -14.44 -7.56 -3.90
CA ARG A 82 -14.79 -8.97 -3.79
C ARG A 82 -15.94 -9.10 -2.80
N SER A 83 -17.13 -9.40 -3.33
CA SER A 83 -18.31 -9.71 -2.52
C SER A 83 -18.05 -10.92 -1.63
N ARG A 84 -18.85 -11.04 -0.58
CA ARG A 84 -18.80 -12.15 0.35
C ARG A 84 -19.00 -13.49 -0.35
#